data_AF-A0A7C1BIR0-F1
#
_entry.id   AF-A0A7C1BIR0-F1
#
_cell.length_a   1.000
_cell.length_b   1.000
_cell.length_c   1.000
_cell.angle_alpha   90.00
_cell.angle_beta   90.00
_cell.angle_gamma   90.00
#
_symmetry.space_group_name_H-M   'P 1'
#
loop_
_entity.id
_entity.type
_entity.pdbx_description
1 polymer ?
#
loop_
_entity_poly.entity_id
_entity_poly.type
_entity_poly.pdbx_seq_one_letter_code
_entity_poly.pdbx_strand_id
1 'polypeptide(L)' 'ADVIFDKLKIKDSVMVSVNNNLVKPSDLTELKLKDGDVIDIMPLPSGG' A
#
# COMPACT_ATOMS: atom_id res chain seq x y z
N ALA A 1 2.62 5.38 -13.87
CA ALA A 1 3.16 4.78 -12.63
C ALA A 1 3.45 5.83 -11.56
N ASP A 2 3.76 7.08 -11.96
CA ASP A 2 4.16 8.17 -11.07
C ASP A 2 3.13 8.64 -10.04
N VAL A 3 1.89 8.14 -10.08
CA VAL A 3 0.84 8.52 -9.11
C VAL A 3 0.96 7.73 -7.81
N ILE A 4 1.46 6.49 -7.87
CA ILE A 4 1.53 5.56 -6.73
C ILE A 4 2.97 5.46 -6.20
N PHE A 5 3.95 5.54 -7.09
CA PHE A 5 5.36 5.33 -6.75
C PHE A 5 6.14 6.64 -6.85
N ASP A 6 7.06 6.85 -5.90
CA ASP A 6 8.21 7.74 -6.04
C ASP A 6 9.45 6.87 -6.24
N LYS A 7 9.91 6.80 -7.50
CA LYS A 7 10.96 5.89 -7.97
C LYS A 7 10.62 4.43 -7.65
N LEU A 8 11.22 3.86 -6.61
CA LEU A 8 11.06 2.46 -6.19
C LEU A 8 10.33 2.34 -4.85
N LYS A 9 9.78 3.43 -4.32
CA LYS A 9 9.01 3.45 -3.07
C LYS A 9 7.56 3.81 -3.34
N ILE A 10 6.64 3.24 -2.56
CA ILE A 10 5.27 3.73 -2.52
C ILE A 10 5.29 5.14 -1.92
N LYS A 11 4.51 6.06 -2.50
CA LYS A 11 4.40 7.43 -1.99
C LYS A 11 3.75 7.44 -0.61
N ASP A 12 4.20 8.35 0.24
CA ASP A 12 3.63 8.54 1.59
C ASP A 12 2.14 8.92 1.55
N SER A 13 1.66 9.50 0.45
CA SER A 13 0.24 9.82 0.23
C SER A 13 -0.65 8.62 -0.13
N VAL A 14 -0.11 7.41 -0.13
CA VAL A 14 -0.79 6.17 -0.51
C VAL A 14 -0.73 5.17 0.62
N MET A 15 -1.88 4.57 0.92
CA MET A 15 -2.04 3.46 1.86
C MET A 15 -2.23 2.16 1.08
N VAL A 16 -1.74 1.07 1.67
CA VAL A 16 -1.91 -0.29 1.13
C VAL A 16 -2.45 -1.20 2.22
N SER A 17 -3.52 -1.94 1.91
CA SER A 17 -4.01 -3.02 2.77
C SER A 17 -3.99 -4.36 2.05
N VAL A 18 -3.87 -5.44 2.84
CA VAL A 18 -4.02 -6.82 2.37
C VAL A 18 -5.07 -7.50 3.23
N ASN A 19 -6.13 -8.02 2.59
CA ASN A 19 -7.25 -8.66 3.27
C ASN A 19 -7.82 -7.80 4.40
N ASN A 20 -8.06 -6.50 4.12
CA ASN A 20 -8.55 -5.49 5.07
C ASN A 20 -7.59 -5.14 6.23
N ASN A 21 -6.32 -5.54 6.19
CA ASN A 21 -5.32 -5.15 7.18
C ASN A 21 -4.34 -4.14 6.59
N LEU A 22 -4.22 -2.97 7.21
CA LEU A 22 -3.28 -1.94 6.79
C LEU A 22 -1.84 -2.43 6.95
N VAL A 23 -1.05 -2.32 5.87
CA VAL A 23 0.35 -2.70 5.86
C VAL A 23 1.21 -1.46 6.06
N LYS A 24 2.15 -1.50 7.01
CA LYS A 24 3.11 -0.41 7.18
C LYS A 24 4.10 -0.39 6.02
N PRO A 25 4.57 0.79 5.58
CA PRO A 25 5.53 0.87 4.49
C PRO A 25 6.82 0.06 4.73
N SER A 26 7.27 -0.08 5.98
CA SER A 26 8.43 -0.89 6.37
C SER A 26 8.27 -2.38 6.09
N ASP A 27 7.02 -2.86 6.10
CA ASP A 27 6.72 -4.29 6.08
C ASP A 27 6.44 -4.78 4.65
N LEU A 28 6.28 -3.84 3.70
CA LEU A 28 5.99 -4.13 2.28
C LEU A 28 7.09 -4.97 1.60
N THR A 29 8.36 -4.81 1.99
CA THR A 29 9.47 -5.57 1.40
C THR A 29 9.53 -7.02 1.85
N GLU A 30 8.90 -7.33 2.99
CA GLU A 30 8.88 -8.67 3.58
C GLU A 30 7.52 -9.37 3.40
N LEU A 31 6.56 -8.67 2.79
CA LEU A 31 5.21 -9.12 2.61
C LEU A 31 5.17 -10.38 1.73
N LYS A 32 4.63 -11.47 2.27
CA LYS A 32 4.41 -12.72 1.54
C LYS A 32 2.96 -12.77 1.09
N LEU A 33 2.73 -12.55 -0.19
CA LEU A 33 1.42 -12.68 -0.82
C LEU A 33 1.19 -14.14 -1.24
N LYS A 34 -0.06 -14.58 -1.12
CA LYS A 34 -0.51 -15.88 -1.63
C LYS A 34 -1.66 -15.70 -2.60
N ASP A 35 -1.92 -16.75 -3.39
CA ASP A 35 -3.09 -16.78 -4.26
C ASP A 35 -4.38 -16.55 -3.46
N GLY A 36 -5.25 -15.70 -4.01
CA GLY A 36 -6.50 -15.27 -3.37
C GLY A 36 -6.38 -14.11 -2.36
N ASP A 37 -5.19 -13.58 -2.07
CA ASP A 37 -5.08 -12.35 -1.28
C ASP A 37 -5.63 -11.14 -2.06
N VAL A 38 -6.38 -10.28 -1.37
CA VAL A 38 -6.94 -9.04 -1.93
C VAL A 38 -6.11 -7.85 -1.45
N ILE A 39 -5.70 -7.00 -2.39
CA ILE A 39 -4.89 -5.81 -2.12
C ILE A 39 -5.71 -4.57 -2.44
N ASP A 40 -5.86 -3.69 -1.46
CA ASP A 40 -6.44 -2.36 -1.67
C ASP A 40 -5.33 -1.31 -1.66
N ILE A 41 -5.39 -0.39 -2.62
CA ILE A 41 -4.50 0.75 -2.73
C ILE A 41 -5.38 2.00 -2.72
N MET A 42 -5.18 2.86 -1.72
CA MET A 42 -6.06 4.01 -1.48
C MET A 42 -5.23 5.26 -1.13
N PRO A 43 -5.70 6.47 -1.47
CA PRO A 43 -5.03 7.69 -1.02
C PRO A 43 -5.13 7.82 0.51
N LEU A 44 -4.18 8.52 1.12
CA LEU A 44 -4.32 8.95 2.52
C LEU A 44 -5.60 9.78 2.67
N PRO A 45 -6.38 9.58 3.74
CA PRO A 45 -7.53 10.43 4.03
C PRO A 45 -7.05 11.86 4.25
N SER A 46 -7.67 12.82 3.57
CA SER A 46 -7.27 14.23 3.65
C SER A 46 -7.78 14.95 4.90
N GLY A 47 -8.65 14.31 5.69
CA GLY A 47 -9.44 14.98 6.71
C GLY A 47 -10.44 15.96 6.09
N GLY A 48 -11.64 16.04 6.65
CA GLY A 48 -12.62 17.09 6.34
C GLY A 48 -12.63 18.13 7.44
#